data_AF-A0A024RZH2-F1
#
_entry.id   AF-A0A024RZH2-F1
#
_cell.length_a   1.000
_cell.length_b   1.000
_cell.length_c   1.000
_cell.angle_alpha   90.00
_cell.angle_beta   90.00
_cell.angle_gamma   90.00
#
_symmetry.space_group_name_H-M   'P 1'
#
loop_
_entity.id
_entity.type
_entity.pdbx_description
1 polymer ?
#
loop_
_entity_poly.entity_id
_entity_poly.type
_entity_poly.pdbx_seq_one_letter_code
_entity_poly.pdbx_strand_id
1 'polypeptide(L)'
;MSDNGKSATDIITYIGVPLAVLGVLPILYNTFATLASLSRIKRMLRRSRLTALTRSDVVNRVIEIDLPRYAVMPLDRFQNRSEYWTLSRHPSSIPGGSWTTFNWKTNAIGMKTQRVEYADQVRQPQVEIAFDELVSYLLDLGAVPDPHGWKLLRSTGLWAPVGCSLMMSPDGREKALTIAPLDDSDGHLSLAVAWSSSWITRDHAHLPPYWVRLPSPVGKQGGRASSDANSHKKSEKRVADAGEDHAQNETSNEAAASHEEENDIQRQVEANVESDITCEISLSGLVTALVPGRFDGSTAPETLYIEHLRIQSRKSNGVWFASAATAYGTSSQTILWNYKIPDDILSFSRKETVPCGVLVLLGIVDESETPEWATKYQDYGASLDQFSQRNREQRLAMEAESRMAPAQREQAVRDRTRKEMEQRMHDMRDKMRTEQQRRDQRAMEALQSPRWDTKLVANHCLSWLQSRKLWDENLTVKEIVGFMLHRMVRDGEYTSNLCSMLDTWKAWADMGGMKKSDFQAVQENQTVFAEATLLIALIEDTSDALEGTLAMDLQECLRIWRKVRLG
;
A
#
# COMPACT_ATOMS: atom_id res chain seq x y z
N MET A 1 82.89 -38.69 63.00
CA MET A 1 81.94 -37.56 63.10
C MET A 1 82.60 -36.38 62.41
N SER A 2 82.20 -36.11 61.17
CA SER A 2 82.73 -35.01 60.36
C SER A 2 81.65 -33.95 60.32
N ASP A 3 81.96 -32.76 60.82
CA ASP A 3 81.04 -31.63 60.81
C ASP A 3 80.60 -31.33 59.37
N ASN A 4 79.29 -31.48 59.14
CA ASN A 4 78.59 -31.09 57.92
C ASN A 4 78.62 -29.56 57.80
N GLY A 5 79.73 -29.03 57.26
CA GLY A 5 79.84 -27.64 56.85
C GLY A 5 78.94 -27.36 55.65
N LYS A 6 77.63 -27.20 55.87
CA LYS A 6 76.76 -26.52 54.92
C LYS A 6 77.13 -25.04 54.98
N SER A 7 77.98 -24.59 54.07
CA SER A 7 78.35 -23.18 53.97
C SER A 7 77.08 -22.35 53.75
N ALA A 8 77.00 -21.16 54.33
CA ALA A 8 75.87 -20.25 54.13
C ALA A 8 75.62 -19.98 52.63
N THR A 9 76.67 -20.02 51.80
CA THR A 9 76.57 -19.97 50.34
C THR A 9 75.83 -21.15 49.72
N ASP A 10 75.96 -22.36 50.24
CA ASP A 10 75.23 -23.53 49.73
C ASP A 10 73.74 -23.41 50.05
N ILE A 11 73.39 -22.93 51.25
CA ILE A 11 71.99 -22.70 51.64
C ILE A 11 71.35 -21.62 50.75
N ILE A 12 72.05 -20.52 50.48
CA ILE A 12 71.58 -19.45 49.60
C ILE A 12 71.40 -19.96 48.16
N THR A 13 72.32 -20.79 47.67
CA THR A 13 72.30 -21.23 46.27
C THR A 13 71.28 -22.35 46.04
N TYR A 14 71.17 -23.33 46.94
CA TYR A 14 70.28 -24.49 46.77
C TYR A 14 68.86 -24.29 47.33
N ILE A 15 68.66 -23.36 48.28
CA ILE A 15 67.34 -23.09 48.86
C ILE A 15 66.91 -21.66 48.54
N GLY A 16 67.78 -20.66 48.75
CA GLY A 16 67.45 -19.25 48.55
C GLY A 16 67.08 -18.89 47.10
N VAL A 17 67.86 -19.36 46.11
CA VAL A 17 67.59 -19.09 44.69
C VAL A 17 66.28 -19.74 44.22
N PRO A 18 66.02 -21.04 44.46
CA PRO A 18 64.73 -21.63 44.11
C PRO A 18 63.54 -20.97 44.80
N LEU A 19 63.67 -20.57 46.08
CA LEU A 19 62.59 -19.89 46.80
C LEU A 19 62.30 -18.49 46.21
N ALA A 20 63.34 -17.76 45.81
CA ALA A 20 63.20 -16.48 45.12
C ALA A 20 62.55 -16.65 43.75
N VAL A 21 62.94 -17.68 42.98
CA VAL A 21 62.31 -18.01 41.69
C VAL A 21 60.84 -18.40 41.88
N LEU A 22 60.51 -19.19 42.89
CA LEU A 22 59.13 -19.52 43.26
C LEU A 22 58.32 -18.28 43.67
N GLY A 23 58.94 -17.29 44.31
CA GLY A 23 58.31 -16.01 44.64
C GLY A 23 58.02 -15.14 43.41
N VAL A 24 58.85 -15.21 42.36
CA VAL A 24 58.70 -14.41 41.12
C VAL A 24 57.83 -15.12 40.07
N LEU A 25 57.66 -16.45 40.17
CA LEU A 25 56.89 -17.27 39.24
C LEU A 25 55.44 -16.82 39.03
N PRO A 26 54.67 -16.41 40.07
CA PRO A 26 53.32 -15.87 39.90
C PRO A 26 53.29 -14.56 39.10
N ILE A 27 54.31 -13.71 39.25
CA ILE A 27 54.43 -12.45 38.51
C ILE A 27 54.73 -12.75 37.04
N LEU A 28 55.66 -13.68 36.77
CA LEU A 28 55.98 -14.14 35.42
C LEU A 28 54.79 -14.83 34.73
N TYR A 29 54.01 -15.59 35.48
CA TYR A 29 52.78 -16.19 34.96
C TYR A 29 51.76 -15.10 34.57
N ASN A 30 51.55 -14.11 35.44
CA ASN A 30 50.62 -13.01 35.17
C ASN A 30 51.07 -12.16 33.96
N THR A 31 52.38 -11.88 33.84
CA THR A 31 52.93 -11.13 32.70
C THR A 31 52.79 -11.91 31.39
N PHE A 32 53.04 -13.21 31.42
CA PHE A 32 52.86 -14.05 30.24
C PHE A 32 51.37 -14.16 29.86
N ALA A 33 50.48 -14.32 30.85
CA ALA A 33 49.04 -14.39 30.64
C ALA A 33 48.45 -13.07 30.11
N THR A 34 48.85 -11.89 30.62
CA THR A 34 48.44 -10.60 30.04
C THR A 34 48.91 -10.44 28.61
N LEU A 35 50.18 -10.74 28.32
CA LEU A 35 50.73 -10.58 26.98
C LEU A 35 50.08 -11.53 25.98
N ALA A 36 49.85 -12.79 26.37
CA ALA A 36 49.13 -13.76 25.54
C ALA A 36 47.70 -13.28 25.25
N SER A 37 46.98 -12.82 26.27
CA SER A 37 45.61 -12.32 26.14
C SER A 37 45.55 -11.05 25.27
N LEU A 38 46.45 -10.10 25.49
CA LEU A 38 46.55 -8.88 24.68
C LEU A 38 46.91 -9.20 23.22
N SER A 39 47.80 -10.15 22.98
CA SER A 39 48.16 -10.57 21.61
C SER A 39 46.96 -11.20 20.88
N ARG A 40 46.16 -12.01 21.59
CA ARG A 40 44.92 -12.60 21.09
C ARG A 40 43.90 -11.51 20.75
N ILE A 41 43.70 -10.55 21.65
CA ILE A 41 42.79 -9.40 21.46
C ILE A 41 43.23 -8.54 20.28
N LYS A 42 44.52 -8.17 20.18
CA LYS A 42 45.05 -7.43 19.03
C LYS A 42 44.92 -8.19 17.71
N ARG A 43 45.02 -9.53 17.73
CA ARG A 43 44.79 -10.36 16.54
C ARG A 43 43.30 -10.38 16.16
N MET A 44 42.40 -10.48 17.13
CA MET A 44 40.95 -10.41 16.90
C MET A 44 40.55 -9.04 16.32
N LEU A 45 40.99 -7.94 16.93
CA LEU A 45 40.70 -6.57 16.47
C LEU A 45 41.24 -6.29 15.06
N ARG A 46 42.43 -6.81 14.73
CA ARG A 46 43.00 -6.70 13.37
C ARG A 46 42.18 -7.49 12.35
N ARG A 47 41.67 -8.68 12.71
CA ARG A 47 40.84 -9.50 11.83
C ARG A 47 39.49 -8.81 11.53
N SER A 48 38.92 -8.12 12.52
CA SER A 48 37.67 -7.36 12.36
C SER A 48 37.87 -5.92 11.88
N ARG A 49 39.12 -5.50 11.59
CA ARG A 49 39.50 -4.14 11.15
C ARG A 49 39.02 -3.01 12.09
N LEU A 50 38.94 -3.28 13.38
CA LEU A 50 38.55 -2.27 14.37
C LEU A 50 39.77 -1.47 14.82
N THR A 51 39.67 -0.15 14.74
CA THR A 51 40.65 0.78 15.30
C THR A 51 40.40 0.92 16.79
N ALA A 52 41.17 0.20 17.62
CA ALA A 52 41.02 0.24 19.08
C ALA A 52 42.35 0.59 19.75
N LEU A 53 42.28 1.37 20.84
CA LEU A 53 43.43 1.64 21.70
C LEU A 53 43.44 0.62 22.84
N THR A 54 44.48 -0.22 22.92
CA THR A 54 44.62 -1.22 23.99
C THR A 54 45.66 -0.77 25.02
N ARG A 55 45.27 -0.69 26.30
CA ARG A 55 46.15 -0.46 27.45
C ARG A 55 46.11 -1.69 28.34
N SER A 56 47.25 -2.18 28.80
CA SER A 56 47.32 -3.38 29.65
C SER A 56 47.96 -3.06 30.99
N ASP A 57 47.28 -3.43 32.06
CA ASP A 57 47.82 -3.45 33.41
C ASP A 57 48.11 -4.89 33.83
N VAL A 58 49.39 -5.19 33.96
CA VAL A 58 49.88 -6.53 34.30
C VAL A 58 49.69 -6.86 35.77
N VAL A 59 49.68 -5.84 36.64
CA VAL A 59 49.54 -6.01 38.09
C VAL A 59 48.09 -6.33 38.42
N ASN A 60 47.16 -5.57 37.84
CA ASN A 60 45.73 -5.73 38.08
C ASN A 60 45.06 -6.78 37.18
N ARG A 61 45.81 -7.46 36.31
CA ARG A 61 45.32 -8.50 35.37
C ARG A 61 44.20 -8.00 34.45
N VAL A 62 44.30 -6.73 34.04
CA VAL A 62 43.23 -6.01 33.35
C VAL A 62 43.75 -5.44 32.04
N ILE A 63 42.92 -5.56 31.00
CA ILE A 63 43.17 -4.95 29.70
C ILE A 63 42.04 -3.95 29.45
N GLU A 64 42.39 -2.68 29.35
CA GLU A 64 41.47 -1.61 28.94
C GLU A 64 41.54 -1.45 27.42
N ILE A 65 40.39 -1.45 26.77
CA ILE A 65 40.27 -1.34 25.32
C ILE A 65 39.32 -0.19 25.02
N ASP A 66 39.82 0.86 24.38
CA ASP A 66 38.97 1.95 23.89
C ASP A 66 38.53 1.64 22.47
N LEU A 67 37.21 1.42 22.30
CA LEU A 67 36.57 1.13 21.03
C LEU A 67 35.68 2.30 20.59
N PRO A 68 35.72 2.73 19.32
CA PRO A 68 34.84 3.76 18.82
C PRO A 68 33.38 3.28 18.80
N ARG A 69 32.47 4.18 19.18
CA ARG A 69 31.02 4.04 18.99
C ARG A 69 30.63 4.70 17.68
N TYR A 70 29.84 4.00 16.87
CA TYR A 70 29.37 4.49 15.58
C TYR A 70 27.86 4.69 15.57
N ALA A 71 27.40 5.68 14.80
CA ALA A 71 26.09 5.65 14.17
C ALA A 71 26.23 5.12 12.75
N VAL A 72 25.29 4.29 12.35
CA VAL A 72 25.23 3.71 11.02
C VAL A 72 23.92 4.09 10.34
N MET A 73 24.01 4.28 9.03
CA MET A 73 22.84 4.44 8.15
C MET A 73 22.99 3.47 6.97
N PRO A 74 21.89 2.92 6.43
CA PRO A 74 21.93 2.17 5.18
C PRO A 74 22.59 3.01 4.07
N LEU A 75 23.29 2.34 3.17
CA LEU A 75 23.81 3.00 1.96
C LEU A 75 22.65 3.47 1.07
N ASP A 76 22.91 4.45 0.22
CA ASP A 76 21.92 4.88 -0.76
C ASP A 76 21.75 3.78 -1.82
N ARG A 77 20.51 3.27 -1.93
CA ARG A 77 20.08 2.24 -2.86
C ARG A 77 20.46 2.55 -4.31
N PHE A 78 20.36 3.80 -4.74
CA PHE A 78 20.53 4.21 -6.14
C PHE A 78 21.97 4.61 -6.46
N GLN A 79 22.67 5.24 -5.52
CA GLN A 79 24.06 5.68 -5.69
C GLN A 79 25.05 4.53 -5.46
N ASN A 80 24.82 3.68 -4.46
CA ASN A 80 25.74 2.62 -4.03
C ASN A 80 25.23 1.22 -4.39
N ARG A 81 24.76 1.03 -5.63
CA ARG A 81 24.05 -0.19 -6.08
C ARG A 81 24.79 -1.49 -5.76
N SER A 82 26.10 -1.59 -6.02
CA SER A 82 26.84 -2.84 -5.81
C SER A 82 27.02 -3.21 -4.34
N GLU A 83 27.16 -2.21 -3.46
CA GLU A 83 27.46 -2.43 -2.04
C GLU A 83 26.19 -2.59 -1.21
N TYR A 84 25.07 -2.00 -1.63
CA TYR A 84 23.78 -2.09 -0.97
C TYR A 84 23.23 -3.53 -0.94
N TRP A 85 23.32 -4.23 -2.08
CA TRP A 85 22.80 -5.59 -2.29
C TRP A 85 23.80 -6.69 -1.95
N THR A 86 24.97 -6.35 -1.37
CA THR A 86 26.00 -7.33 -1.02
C THR A 86 26.33 -7.27 0.45
N LEU A 87 26.62 -8.44 1.03
CA LEU A 87 27.13 -8.51 2.39
C LEU A 87 28.55 -7.96 2.49
N SER A 88 28.91 -7.50 3.69
CA SER A 88 30.28 -7.12 3.99
C SER A 88 31.22 -8.29 3.74
N ARG A 89 32.36 -8.00 3.10
CA ARG A 89 33.39 -9.02 2.83
C ARG A 89 34.05 -9.54 4.12
N HIS A 90 33.96 -8.77 5.20
CA HIS A 90 34.67 -9.04 6.45
C HIS A 90 33.77 -8.78 7.66
N PRO A 91 32.75 -9.63 7.91
CA PRO A 91 31.95 -9.54 9.12
C PRO A 91 32.82 -9.79 10.36
N SER A 92 32.59 -9.02 11.41
CA SER A 92 33.23 -9.17 12.71
C SER A 92 32.69 -10.44 13.38
N SER A 93 33.61 -11.30 13.84
CA SER A 93 33.27 -12.46 14.67
C SER A 93 33.23 -12.14 16.17
N ILE A 94 33.35 -10.86 16.54
CA ILE A 94 33.35 -10.41 17.93
C ILE A 94 31.89 -10.23 18.39
N PRO A 95 31.49 -10.73 19.57
CA PRO A 95 30.14 -10.52 20.09
C PRO A 95 29.81 -9.02 20.17
N GLY A 96 28.59 -8.61 19.78
CA GLY A 96 28.22 -7.20 19.62
C GLY A 96 28.55 -6.60 18.24
N GLY A 97 29.13 -7.40 17.35
CA GLY A 97 29.52 -7.00 16.00
C GLY A 97 28.54 -7.39 14.89
N SER A 98 27.32 -7.82 15.21
CA SER A 98 26.36 -8.32 14.19
C SER A 98 26.03 -7.29 13.11
N TRP A 99 26.08 -6.01 13.45
CA TRP A 99 25.92 -4.91 12.50
C TRP A 99 26.96 -4.96 11.37
N THR A 100 28.18 -5.44 11.59
CA THR A 100 29.22 -5.49 10.54
C THR A 100 28.95 -6.49 9.41
N THR A 101 27.85 -7.25 9.49
CA THR A 101 27.38 -8.16 8.43
C THR A 101 27.04 -7.41 7.15
N PHE A 102 26.52 -6.18 7.26
CA PHE A 102 26.16 -5.33 6.12
C PHE A 102 27.15 -4.19 5.88
N ASN A 103 27.07 -3.59 4.69
CA ASN A 103 27.82 -2.40 4.35
C ASN A 103 27.02 -1.15 4.77
N TRP A 104 27.59 -0.36 5.68
CA TRP A 104 26.93 0.83 6.23
C TRP A 104 27.71 2.10 5.95
N LYS A 105 27.00 3.23 5.90
CA LYS A 105 27.62 4.54 6.08
C LYS A 105 27.85 4.77 7.57
N THR A 106 29.11 4.75 8.00
CA THR A 106 29.50 4.83 9.43
C THR A 106 29.95 6.24 9.82
N ASN A 107 29.40 6.79 10.89
CA ASN A 107 29.81 8.04 11.52
C ASN A 107 30.28 7.77 12.95
N ALA A 108 31.50 8.17 13.31
CA ALA A 108 32.00 8.01 14.68
C ALA A 108 31.36 9.06 15.61
N ILE A 109 30.70 8.61 16.68
CA ILE A 109 30.03 9.48 17.66
C ILE A 109 30.88 9.66 18.93
N GLY A 110 31.64 8.64 19.31
CA GLY A 110 32.43 8.68 20.54
C GLY A 110 33.32 7.46 20.73
N MET A 111 33.80 7.26 21.96
CA MET A 111 34.62 6.12 22.35
C MET A 111 34.07 5.47 23.62
N LYS A 112 34.17 4.16 23.71
CA LYS A 112 33.82 3.36 24.88
C LYS A 112 35.04 2.60 25.37
N THR A 113 35.43 2.83 26.62
CA THR A 113 36.45 2.06 27.31
C THR A 113 35.83 0.79 27.88
N GLN A 114 36.32 -0.37 27.46
CA GLN A 114 35.96 -1.67 28.01
C GLN A 114 37.12 -2.19 28.86
N ARG A 115 36.86 -2.46 30.13
CA ARG A 115 37.79 -3.15 31.02
C ARG A 115 37.53 -4.66 30.90
N VAL A 116 38.53 -5.42 30.47
CA VAL A 116 38.43 -6.86 30.22
C VAL A 116 39.39 -7.59 31.14
N GLU A 117 38.84 -8.46 31.99
CA GLU A 117 39.61 -9.43 32.79
C GLU A 117 39.87 -10.71 31.98
N TYR A 118 40.79 -11.58 32.41
CA TYR A 118 41.16 -12.78 31.62
C TYR A 118 40.01 -13.76 31.33
N ALA A 119 38.95 -13.75 32.14
CA ALA A 119 37.76 -14.57 31.94
C ALA A 119 36.74 -13.92 30.99
N ASP A 120 36.84 -12.60 30.78
CA ASP A 120 35.87 -11.84 30.02
C ASP A 120 36.20 -11.86 28.53
N GLN A 121 35.14 -11.91 27.72
CA GLN A 121 35.27 -11.80 26.28
C GLN A 121 35.17 -10.33 25.86
N VAL A 122 36.07 -9.91 24.95
CA VAL A 122 35.97 -8.60 24.30
C VAL A 122 34.66 -8.52 23.53
N ARG A 123 33.93 -7.42 23.70
CA ARG A 123 32.67 -7.16 23.00
C ARG A 123 32.81 -5.89 22.18
N GLN A 124 32.22 -5.90 21.00
CA GLN A 124 32.14 -4.73 20.15
C GLN A 124 30.99 -3.83 20.64
N PRO A 125 31.18 -2.51 20.76
CA PRO A 125 30.09 -1.60 21.12
C PRO A 125 28.97 -1.67 20.10
N GLN A 126 27.73 -1.62 20.59
CA GLN A 126 26.55 -1.54 19.74
C GLN A 126 26.52 -0.20 19.00
N VAL A 127 26.02 -0.21 17.77
CA VAL A 127 25.90 1.00 16.94
C VAL A 127 24.51 1.58 17.00
N GLU A 128 24.42 2.90 16.85
CA GLU A 128 23.13 3.60 16.73
C GLU A 128 22.60 3.52 15.31
N ILE A 129 21.33 3.16 15.12
CA ILE A 129 20.66 3.19 13.83
C ILE A 129 19.21 3.68 13.99
N ALA A 130 18.69 4.36 12.98
CA ALA A 130 17.27 4.69 12.89
C ALA A 130 16.46 3.41 12.62
N PHE A 131 15.44 3.15 13.42
CA PHE A 131 14.79 1.84 13.41
C PHE A 131 13.98 1.59 12.14
N ASP A 132 13.33 2.64 11.65
CA ASP A 132 12.59 2.66 10.39
C ASP A 132 13.52 2.38 9.20
N GLU A 133 14.69 3.03 9.16
CA GLU A 133 15.69 2.79 8.11
C GLU A 133 16.18 1.34 8.12
N LEU A 134 16.46 0.77 9.31
CA LEU A 134 16.88 -0.62 9.46
C LEU A 134 15.82 -1.60 8.95
N VAL A 135 14.58 -1.45 9.39
CA VAL A 135 13.47 -2.33 8.97
C VAL A 135 13.25 -2.21 7.47
N SER A 136 13.29 -0.98 6.93
CA SER A 136 13.14 -0.74 5.49
C SER A 136 14.23 -1.43 4.67
N TYR A 137 15.47 -1.37 5.12
CA TYR A 137 16.61 -2.02 4.48
C TYR A 137 16.44 -3.54 4.47
N LEU A 138 16.07 -4.13 5.60
CA LEU A 138 15.87 -5.57 5.71
C LEU A 138 14.69 -6.07 4.85
N LEU A 139 13.59 -5.32 4.78
CA LEU A 139 12.47 -5.61 3.89
C LEU A 139 12.87 -5.50 2.41
N ASP A 140 13.73 -4.54 2.06
CA ASP A 140 14.25 -4.41 0.69
C ASP A 140 15.15 -5.59 0.33
N LEU A 141 15.89 -6.16 1.28
CA LEU A 141 16.65 -7.40 1.07
C LEU A 141 15.78 -8.68 1.02
N GLY A 142 14.51 -8.61 1.42
CA GLY A 142 13.56 -9.73 1.38
C GLY A 142 13.18 -10.34 2.73
N ALA A 143 13.53 -9.70 3.84
CA ALA A 143 13.11 -10.16 5.17
C ALA A 143 11.58 -10.11 5.33
N VAL A 144 11.02 -11.03 6.11
CA VAL A 144 9.58 -11.07 6.40
C VAL A 144 9.36 -10.75 7.88
N PRO A 145 8.49 -9.78 8.23
CA PRO A 145 8.25 -9.43 9.63
C PRO A 145 7.49 -10.55 10.38
N ASP A 146 7.87 -10.85 11.63
CA ASP A 146 7.23 -11.86 12.48
C ASP A 146 6.09 -11.24 13.33
N PRO A 147 4.81 -11.56 13.08
CA PRO A 147 3.68 -10.99 13.81
C PRO A 147 3.78 -11.15 15.33
N HIS A 148 4.31 -12.27 15.80
CA HIS A 148 4.38 -12.55 17.24
C HIS A 148 5.40 -11.64 17.93
N GLY A 149 6.57 -11.45 17.33
CA GLY A 149 7.63 -10.63 17.90
C GLY A 149 7.28 -9.15 17.97
N TRP A 150 6.66 -8.60 16.93
CA TRP A 150 6.21 -7.21 16.94
C TRP A 150 5.13 -6.96 17.98
N LYS A 151 4.17 -7.89 18.12
CA LYS A 151 3.15 -7.81 19.18
C LYS A 151 3.75 -7.82 20.57
N LEU A 152 4.77 -8.66 20.79
CA LEU A 152 5.46 -8.78 22.06
C LEU A 152 6.30 -7.52 22.36
N LEU A 153 7.00 -6.98 21.37
CA LEU A 153 7.76 -5.74 21.50
C LEU A 153 6.84 -4.57 21.86
N ARG A 154 5.65 -4.49 21.22
CA ARG A 154 4.66 -3.47 21.53
C ARG A 154 4.14 -3.57 22.97
N SER A 155 3.88 -4.78 23.47
CA SER A 155 3.27 -4.97 24.80
C SER A 155 4.28 -4.89 25.95
N THR A 156 5.53 -5.32 25.73
CA THR A 156 6.54 -5.44 26.79
C THR A 156 7.68 -4.42 26.67
N GLY A 157 7.85 -3.77 25.52
CA GLY A 157 8.90 -2.79 25.28
C GLY A 157 10.30 -3.37 25.51
N LEU A 158 11.09 -2.72 26.38
CA LEU A 158 12.46 -3.16 26.72
C LEU A 158 12.52 -4.50 27.47
N TRP A 159 11.40 -4.98 28.01
CA TRP A 159 11.32 -6.25 28.74
C TRP A 159 11.06 -7.45 27.83
N ALA A 160 11.01 -7.22 26.52
CA ALA A 160 10.85 -8.30 25.56
C ALA A 160 12.03 -9.29 25.67
N PRO A 161 11.76 -10.60 25.62
CA PRO A 161 12.78 -11.62 25.88
C PRO A 161 13.88 -11.60 24.82
N VAL A 162 15.12 -11.77 25.27
CA VAL A 162 16.29 -11.90 24.39
C VAL A 162 16.09 -13.09 23.43
N GLY A 163 16.38 -12.87 22.16
CA GLY A 163 16.21 -13.86 21.08
C GLY A 163 14.79 -13.92 20.50
N CYS A 164 13.87 -13.04 20.94
CA CYS A 164 12.61 -12.80 20.26
C CYS A 164 12.87 -12.35 18.81
N SER A 165 12.20 -12.95 17.84
CA SER A 165 12.38 -12.63 16.42
C SER A 165 11.46 -11.50 16.01
N LEU A 166 12.00 -10.44 15.41
CA LEU A 166 11.21 -9.36 14.81
C LEU A 166 11.10 -9.55 13.29
N MET A 167 12.12 -10.11 12.66
CA MET A 167 12.12 -10.41 11.23
C MET A 167 12.72 -11.78 10.98
N MET A 168 12.17 -12.48 10.00
CA MET A 168 12.56 -13.81 9.58
C MET A 168 13.21 -13.77 8.20
N SER A 169 13.96 -14.82 7.88
CA SER A 169 14.42 -15.12 6.52
C SER A 169 13.23 -15.14 5.53
N PRO A 170 13.45 -14.95 4.21
CA PRO A 170 12.41 -15.06 3.20
C PRO A 170 11.60 -16.37 3.27
N ASP A 171 12.26 -17.47 3.66
CA ASP A 171 11.65 -18.81 3.82
C ASP A 171 10.89 -19.00 5.15
N GLY A 172 10.90 -17.99 6.04
CA GLY A 172 10.26 -18.03 7.35
C GLY A 172 10.90 -18.95 8.39
N ARG A 173 12.08 -19.55 8.13
CA ARG A 173 12.71 -20.56 9.00
C ARG A 173 13.74 -20.00 9.96
N GLU A 174 14.55 -19.06 9.50
CA GLU A 174 15.66 -18.50 10.28
C GLU A 174 15.33 -17.09 10.76
N LYS A 175 15.88 -16.71 11.93
CA LYS A 175 15.64 -15.40 12.53
C LYS A 175 16.63 -14.39 11.97
N ALA A 176 16.14 -13.37 11.27
CA ALA A 176 16.95 -12.36 10.63
C ALA A 176 17.27 -11.17 11.56
N LEU A 177 16.28 -10.72 12.32
CA LEU A 177 16.42 -9.64 13.30
C LEU A 177 15.84 -10.11 14.63
N THR A 178 16.64 -10.02 15.69
CA THR A 178 16.25 -10.48 17.03
C THR A 178 16.54 -9.44 18.10
N ILE A 179 15.85 -9.55 19.24
CA ILE A 179 16.15 -8.73 20.42
C ILE A 179 17.43 -9.24 21.08
N ALA A 180 18.42 -8.38 21.17
CA ALA A 180 19.71 -8.69 21.79
C ALA A 180 19.68 -8.37 23.31
N PRO A 181 20.64 -8.90 24.10
CA PRO A 181 20.80 -8.50 25.49
C PRO A 181 20.92 -6.98 25.63
N LEU A 182 20.35 -6.40 26.69
CA LEU A 182 20.45 -4.96 26.97
C LEU A 182 21.83 -4.51 27.50
N ASP A 183 22.79 -5.42 27.52
CA ASP A 183 24.17 -5.13 27.91
C ASP A 183 24.74 -4.10 26.92
N ASP A 184 24.98 -2.86 27.38
CA ASP A 184 25.45 -1.70 26.59
C ASP A 184 24.39 -0.93 25.77
N SER A 185 23.09 -1.11 26.06
CA SER A 185 22.05 -0.47 25.26
C SER A 185 21.64 0.95 25.72
N ASP A 186 22.18 1.46 26.83
CA ASP A 186 21.95 2.81 27.38
C ASP A 186 20.45 3.20 27.46
N GLY A 187 19.56 2.24 27.72
CA GLY A 187 18.10 2.46 27.77
C GLY A 187 17.38 2.44 26.42
N HIS A 188 18.09 2.14 25.33
CA HIS A 188 17.54 1.89 24.01
C HIS A 188 17.25 0.40 23.78
N LEU A 189 16.39 0.11 22.80
CA LEU A 189 16.15 -1.25 22.33
C LEU A 189 17.42 -1.81 21.67
N SER A 190 17.84 -2.98 22.13
CA SER A 190 19.02 -3.71 21.67
C SER A 190 18.61 -4.79 20.68
N LEU A 191 19.22 -4.79 19.50
CA LEU A 191 18.90 -5.68 18.38
C LEU A 191 20.16 -6.38 17.87
N ALA A 192 20.01 -7.63 17.43
CA ALA A 192 21.04 -8.39 16.75
C ALA A 192 20.52 -8.89 15.41
N VAL A 193 21.36 -8.78 14.38
CA VAL A 193 21.09 -9.28 13.03
C VAL A 193 21.83 -10.59 12.82
N ALA A 194 21.17 -11.55 12.19
CA ALA A 194 21.81 -12.69 11.55
C ALA A 194 21.35 -12.73 10.10
N TRP A 195 22.27 -12.72 9.14
CA TRP A 195 21.91 -12.69 7.72
C TRP A 195 22.78 -13.64 6.89
N SER A 196 22.16 -14.35 5.96
CA SER A 196 22.84 -15.19 4.97
C SER A 196 22.79 -14.55 3.59
N SER A 197 23.86 -14.69 2.79
CA SER A 197 23.90 -14.17 1.41
C SER A 197 22.83 -14.79 0.51
N SER A 198 22.36 -16.00 0.84
CA SER A 198 21.32 -16.71 0.08
C SER A 198 19.91 -16.12 0.26
N TRP A 199 19.71 -15.22 1.22
CA TRP A 199 18.40 -14.62 1.50
C TRP A 199 18.11 -13.36 0.70
N ILE A 200 19.08 -12.85 -0.04
CA ILE A 200 18.90 -11.66 -0.86
C ILE A 200 18.12 -12.08 -2.10
N THR A 201 16.80 -11.91 -2.05
CA THR A 201 15.86 -12.33 -3.12
C THR A 201 15.52 -11.20 -4.09
N ARG A 202 15.81 -9.96 -3.70
CA ARG A 202 15.48 -8.74 -4.45
C ARG A 202 16.74 -8.09 -5.01
N ASP A 203 16.53 -7.41 -6.12
CA ASP A 203 17.54 -6.72 -6.91
C ASP A 203 17.14 -5.27 -7.21
N HIS A 204 18.06 -4.50 -7.77
CA HIS A 204 17.88 -3.11 -8.23
C HIS A 204 16.64 -2.86 -9.13
N ALA A 205 16.12 -3.88 -9.82
CA ALA A 205 14.92 -3.80 -10.65
C ALA A 205 13.60 -3.79 -9.84
N HIS A 206 13.64 -4.23 -8.58
CA HIS A 206 12.47 -4.19 -7.69
C HIS A 206 12.25 -2.76 -7.20
N LEU A 207 11.01 -2.43 -6.85
CA LEU A 207 10.71 -1.15 -6.21
C LEU A 207 11.09 -1.17 -4.73
N PRO A 208 11.39 -0.03 -4.08
CA PRO A 208 11.56 -0.01 -2.63
C PRO A 208 10.27 -0.43 -1.89
N PRO A 209 10.33 -0.83 -0.62
CA PRO A 209 9.18 -1.35 0.14
C PRO A 209 8.02 -0.34 0.33
N TYR A 210 8.23 0.96 0.07
CA TYR A 210 7.21 2.02 0.17
C TYR A 210 6.57 2.43 -1.15
N TRP A 211 6.96 1.75 -2.22
CA TRP A 211 6.64 2.13 -3.58
C TRP A 211 5.64 1.15 -4.19
N VAL A 212 4.60 1.69 -4.82
CA VAL A 212 3.56 0.92 -5.49
C VAL A 212 3.64 1.16 -6.98
N ARG A 213 3.64 0.08 -7.77
CA ARG A 213 3.49 0.17 -9.23
C ARG A 213 2.01 0.09 -9.59
N LEU A 214 1.51 1.15 -10.22
CA LEU A 214 0.18 1.21 -10.81
C LEU A 214 0.31 0.86 -12.31
N PRO A 215 -0.25 -0.27 -12.75
CA PRO A 215 -0.12 -0.72 -14.14
C PRO A 215 -0.88 0.19 -15.09
N SER A 216 -0.36 0.39 -16.30
CA SER A 216 -1.11 1.06 -17.37
C SER A 216 -2.20 0.15 -17.95
N PRO A 217 -3.39 0.68 -18.32
CA PRO A 217 -4.49 -0.09 -18.90
C PRO A 217 -4.16 -0.83 -20.21
N VAL A 218 -3.06 -0.50 -20.90
CA VAL A 218 -2.74 -1.04 -22.25
C VAL A 218 -1.64 -2.14 -22.24
N GLY A 219 -1.04 -2.46 -21.09
CA GLY A 219 0.23 -3.20 -21.00
C GLY A 219 0.22 -4.72 -21.24
N LYS A 220 -0.92 -5.36 -21.59
CA LYS A 220 -1.01 -6.84 -21.68
C LYS A 220 -0.75 -7.46 -23.08
N GLN A 221 -0.13 -6.75 -24.03
CA GLN A 221 0.24 -7.36 -25.34
C GLN A 221 1.72 -7.72 -25.55
N GLY A 222 2.63 -7.43 -24.61
CA GLY A 222 4.07 -7.63 -24.80
C GLY A 222 4.61 -9.05 -24.55
N GLY A 223 3.83 -10.10 -24.75
CA GLY A 223 4.16 -11.46 -24.29
C GLY A 223 3.87 -12.58 -25.28
N ARG A 224 4.21 -12.43 -26.57
CA ARG A 224 4.27 -13.59 -27.49
C ARG A 224 5.19 -13.35 -28.68
N ALA A 225 6.29 -14.11 -28.67
CA ALA A 225 7.16 -14.54 -29.78
C ALA A 225 6.97 -13.86 -31.15
N SER A 226 8.02 -13.18 -31.61
CA SER A 226 8.25 -12.91 -33.03
C SER A 226 9.62 -13.45 -33.45
N SER A 227 9.63 -14.72 -33.83
CA SER A 227 10.60 -15.27 -34.78
C SER A 227 10.06 -15.06 -36.20
N ASP A 228 10.94 -14.60 -37.07
CA ASP A 228 10.87 -14.61 -38.53
C ASP A 228 9.82 -13.71 -39.21
N ALA A 229 10.04 -13.13 -40.39
CA ALA A 229 11.22 -12.73 -41.16
C ALA A 229 10.64 -12.05 -42.43
N ASN A 230 11.38 -11.07 -42.96
CA ASN A 230 11.43 -10.70 -44.39
C ASN A 230 10.21 -10.08 -45.11
N SER A 231 10.36 -8.81 -45.51
CA SER A 231 10.84 -8.40 -46.87
C SER A 231 10.43 -6.94 -47.15
N HIS A 232 11.32 -5.95 -47.01
CA HIS A 232 12.22 -5.37 -48.02
C HIS A 232 11.60 -4.72 -49.27
N LYS A 233 11.79 -3.38 -49.32
CA LYS A 233 12.08 -2.48 -50.49
C LYS A 233 10.91 -2.25 -51.47
N LYS A 234 10.67 -1.04 -51.98
CA LYS A 234 11.63 -0.10 -52.57
C LYS A 234 11.02 1.31 -52.76
N SER A 235 11.94 2.26 -52.78
CA SER A 235 11.87 3.73 -52.88
C SER A 235 11.75 4.28 -54.32
N GLU A 236 11.66 5.63 -54.37
CA GLU A 236 11.95 6.61 -55.46
C GLU A 236 10.72 7.13 -56.24
N LYS A 237 10.31 8.42 -56.23
CA LYS A 237 10.93 9.77 -56.34
C LYS A 237 11.21 10.21 -57.80
N ARG A 238 10.76 11.46 -58.12
CA ARG A 238 11.14 12.43 -59.20
C ARG A 238 10.14 12.58 -60.38
N VAL A 239 9.86 13.77 -60.98
CA VAL A 239 10.38 15.17 -60.87
C VAL A 239 9.47 16.16 -61.63
N ALA A 240 9.41 17.40 -61.09
CA ALA A 240 9.24 18.78 -61.59
C ALA A 240 8.54 19.17 -62.91
N ASP A 241 7.89 20.35 -62.87
CA ASP A 241 8.19 21.45 -63.80
C ASP A 241 8.09 22.84 -63.11
N ALA A 242 8.83 23.81 -63.63
CA ALA A 242 9.24 25.10 -63.04
C ALA A 242 8.40 26.31 -63.50
N GLY A 243 8.49 27.43 -62.77
CA GLY A 243 8.05 28.76 -63.22
C GLY A 243 8.09 29.82 -62.11
N GLU A 244 8.80 30.90 -62.37
CA GLU A 244 9.31 31.93 -61.45
C GLU A 244 8.31 32.98 -60.90
N ASP A 245 8.73 33.52 -59.75
CA ASP A 245 8.74 34.93 -59.34
C ASP A 245 7.61 35.64 -58.55
N HIS A 246 8.13 36.31 -57.49
CA HIS A 246 7.69 37.48 -56.73
C HIS A 246 6.67 37.38 -55.58
N ALA A 247 7.26 37.30 -54.37
CA ALA A 247 7.18 38.28 -53.28
C ALA A 247 5.85 38.49 -52.51
N GLN A 248 5.98 38.30 -51.19
CA GLN A 248 5.17 38.82 -50.08
C GLN A 248 3.82 38.15 -49.79
N ASN A 249 3.80 37.21 -48.83
CA ASN A 249 3.30 37.56 -47.49
C ASN A 249 3.62 36.48 -46.45
N GLU A 250 4.25 36.93 -45.37
CA GLU A 250 4.41 36.25 -44.10
C GLU A 250 3.03 35.98 -43.49
N THR A 251 2.64 34.70 -43.25
CA THR A 251 1.60 34.28 -42.27
C THR A 251 1.32 32.77 -42.30
N SER A 252 2.34 31.91 -42.35
CA SER A 252 2.10 30.44 -42.34
C SER A 252 3.09 29.56 -41.57
N ASN A 253 4.09 30.13 -40.89
CA ASN A 253 5.06 29.33 -40.12
C ASN A 253 4.76 29.16 -38.62
N GLU A 254 3.80 29.90 -38.05
CA GLU A 254 3.40 29.69 -36.64
C GLU A 254 2.39 28.54 -36.49
N ALA A 255 1.54 28.29 -37.48
CA ALA A 255 0.54 27.21 -37.42
C ALA A 255 1.13 25.80 -37.62
N ALA A 256 2.26 25.68 -38.32
CA ALA A 256 2.94 24.40 -38.53
C ALA A 256 3.79 24.02 -37.31
N ALA A 257 4.46 24.99 -36.67
CA ALA A 257 5.21 24.77 -35.43
C ALA A 257 4.26 24.47 -34.25
N SER A 258 3.11 25.16 -34.16
CA SER A 258 2.11 24.86 -33.13
C SER A 258 1.46 23.49 -33.34
N HIS A 259 1.23 23.06 -34.59
CA HIS A 259 0.71 21.72 -34.86
C HIS A 259 1.75 20.60 -34.67
N GLU A 260 3.03 20.84 -34.91
CA GLU A 260 4.08 19.86 -34.60
C GLU A 260 4.33 19.76 -33.09
N GLU A 261 4.31 20.88 -32.36
CA GLU A 261 4.38 20.91 -30.89
C GLU A 261 3.12 20.31 -30.24
N GLU A 262 1.92 20.60 -30.75
CA GLU A 262 0.67 19.94 -30.29
C GLU A 262 0.70 18.44 -30.57
N ASN A 263 1.26 18.00 -31.70
CA ASN A 263 1.41 16.58 -32.01
C ASN A 263 2.47 15.90 -31.14
N ASP A 264 3.55 16.58 -30.79
CA ASP A 264 4.58 16.05 -29.88
C ASP A 264 4.09 16.05 -28.41
N ILE A 265 3.33 17.06 -27.99
CA ILE A 265 2.62 17.08 -26.70
C ILE A 265 1.57 15.97 -26.67
N GLN A 266 0.79 15.79 -27.73
CA GLN A 266 -0.23 14.74 -27.82
C GLN A 266 0.41 13.35 -27.83
N ARG A 267 1.51 13.16 -28.56
CA ARG A 267 2.30 11.91 -28.54
C ARG A 267 2.98 11.65 -27.20
N GLN A 268 3.42 12.69 -26.50
CA GLN A 268 3.99 12.58 -25.15
C GLN A 268 2.88 12.31 -24.11
N VAL A 269 1.69 12.86 -24.28
CA VAL A 269 0.49 12.55 -23.49
C VAL A 269 0.06 11.11 -23.73
N GLU A 270 0.03 10.63 -24.97
CA GLU A 270 -0.29 9.24 -25.32
C GLU A 270 0.78 8.24 -24.84
N ALA A 271 2.07 8.55 -25.03
CA ALA A 271 3.18 7.76 -24.48
C ALA A 271 3.20 7.78 -22.95
N ASN A 272 2.75 8.88 -22.33
CA ASN A 272 2.52 8.94 -20.90
C ASN A 272 1.32 8.06 -20.53
N VAL A 273 0.18 8.10 -21.22
CA VAL A 273 -0.99 7.19 -21.02
C VAL A 273 -0.57 5.72 -20.89
N GLU A 274 0.38 5.29 -21.71
CA GLU A 274 0.88 3.92 -21.78
C GLU A 274 1.92 3.52 -20.70
N SER A 275 2.46 4.47 -19.93
CA SER A 275 3.48 4.17 -18.92
C SER A 275 2.89 3.81 -17.55
N ASP A 276 3.49 2.81 -16.91
CA ASP A 276 3.23 2.46 -15.52
C ASP A 276 3.61 3.64 -14.61
N ILE A 277 2.86 3.87 -13.53
CA ILE A 277 3.20 4.92 -12.56
C ILE A 277 3.73 4.26 -11.30
N THR A 278 4.80 4.80 -10.73
CA THR A 278 5.34 4.34 -9.45
C THR A 278 5.11 5.41 -8.39
N CYS A 279 4.39 5.07 -7.32
CA CYS A 279 3.96 6.00 -6.29
C CYS A 279 4.65 5.69 -4.96
N GLU A 280 5.22 6.70 -4.31
CA GLU A 280 5.78 6.63 -2.97
C GLU A 280 4.73 7.02 -1.92
N ILE A 281 4.43 6.09 -1.02
CA ILE A 281 3.44 6.29 0.05
C ILE A 281 4.17 6.36 1.41
N SER A 282 3.95 7.45 2.12
CA SER A 282 4.47 7.69 3.47
C SER A 282 3.34 7.84 4.49
N LEU A 283 3.70 8.08 5.77
CA LEU A 283 2.78 8.34 6.88
C LEU A 283 1.81 9.51 6.59
N SER A 284 2.24 10.49 5.80
CA SER A 284 1.43 11.65 5.39
C SER A 284 0.65 11.45 4.08
N GLY A 285 0.61 10.23 3.55
CA GLY A 285 -0.02 9.89 2.26
C GLY A 285 0.97 9.87 1.09
N LEU A 286 0.50 10.22 -0.11
CA LEU A 286 1.31 10.23 -1.34
C LEU A 286 2.38 11.34 -1.28
N VAL A 287 3.66 10.96 -1.40
CA VAL A 287 4.80 11.89 -1.36
C VAL A 287 5.25 12.27 -2.76
N THR A 288 5.43 11.26 -3.63
CA THR A 288 5.84 11.41 -5.02
C THR A 288 5.16 10.39 -5.92
N ALA A 289 4.93 10.74 -7.18
CA ALA A 289 4.58 9.80 -8.24
C ALA A 289 5.54 9.99 -9.41
N LEU A 290 6.22 8.93 -9.80
CA LEU A 290 7.21 8.91 -10.87
C LEU A 290 6.73 8.04 -12.01
N VAL A 291 6.87 8.55 -13.23
CA VAL A 291 6.85 7.72 -14.43
C VAL A 291 8.26 7.17 -14.65
N PRO A 292 8.45 5.85 -14.87
CA PRO A 292 9.74 5.32 -15.24
C PRO A 292 10.14 5.96 -16.57
N GLY A 293 11.13 6.87 -16.51
CA GLY A 293 11.77 7.41 -17.70
C GLY A 293 12.33 6.25 -18.53
N ARG A 294 12.20 6.34 -19.86
CA ARG A 294 12.83 5.37 -20.77
C ARG A 294 14.26 5.11 -20.31
N PHE A 295 14.65 3.82 -20.27
CA PHE A 295 15.97 3.34 -19.84
C PHE A 295 17.12 3.77 -20.79
N ASP A 296 17.05 4.96 -21.41
CA ASP A 296 18.15 5.58 -22.14
C ASP A 296 18.82 6.63 -21.26
N GLY A 297 19.62 6.14 -20.31
CA GLY A 297 20.91 6.72 -19.88
C GLY A 297 21.03 8.14 -19.32
N SER A 298 20.06 9.05 -19.38
CA SER A 298 20.34 10.46 -19.04
C SER A 298 19.18 11.32 -18.51
N THR A 299 17.93 10.87 -18.51
CA THR A 299 16.80 11.67 -18.01
C THR A 299 16.36 11.19 -16.63
N ALA A 300 16.39 12.08 -15.65
CA ALA A 300 15.81 11.86 -14.33
C ALA A 300 14.33 11.45 -14.47
N PRO A 301 13.80 10.60 -13.57
CA PRO A 301 12.39 10.21 -13.61
C PRO A 301 11.49 11.45 -13.55
N GLU A 302 10.50 11.51 -14.43
CA GLU A 302 9.57 12.65 -14.50
C GLU A 302 8.59 12.58 -13.33
N THR A 303 8.60 13.62 -12.49
CA THR A 303 7.70 13.75 -11.35
C THR A 303 6.35 14.26 -11.82
N LEU A 304 5.28 13.49 -11.59
CA LEU A 304 3.91 13.92 -11.93
C LEU A 304 3.37 14.93 -10.91
N TYR A 305 2.46 15.78 -11.37
CA TYR A 305 1.71 16.68 -10.50
C TYR A 305 0.72 15.89 -9.64
N ILE A 306 0.89 15.95 -8.31
CA ILE A 306 0.14 15.14 -7.34
C ILE A 306 -0.54 15.98 -6.25
N GLU A 307 -0.59 17.30 -6.38
CA GLU A 307 -1.09 18.18 -5.33
C GLU A 307 -2.59 17.94 -5.04
N HIS A 308 -3.36 17.46 -6.02
CA HIS A 308 -4.77 17.08 -5.84
C HIS A 308 -4.97 15.79 -5.04
N LEU A 309 -3.92 14.98 -4.88
CA LEU A 309 -3.89 13.72 -4.12
C LEU A 309 -3.13 13.82 -2.79
N ARG A 310 -2.56 14.99 -2.46
CA ARG A 310 -1.97 15.19 -1.15
C ARG A 310 -3.05 15.30 -0.08
N ILE A 311 -2.76 14.74 1.10
CA ILE A 311 -3.67 14.82 2.23
C ILE A 311 -3.75 16.28 2.70
N GLN A 312 -4.87 16.93 2.42
CA GLN A 312 -5.18 18.29 2.87
C GLN A 312 -6.36 18.23 3.83
N SER A 313 -6.33 19.00 4.93
CA SER A 313 -7.39 18.96 5.96
C SER A 313 -8.80 19.30 5.44
N ARG A 314 -8.93 19.88 4.24
CA ARG A 314 -10.20 20.25 3.62
C ARG A 314 -10.67 19.29 2.52
N LYS A 315 -9.83 18.36 2.07
CA LYS A 315 -10.13 17.45 0.94
C LYS A 315 -9.80 16.01 1.33
N SER A 316 -10.79 15.14 1.22
CA SER A 316 -10.68 13.70 1.49
C SER A 316 -9.95 12.93 0.38
N ASN A 317 -9.77 13.54 -0.81
CA ASN A 317 -9.20 12.90 -1.99
C ASN A 317 -7.89 12.14 -1.72
N GLY A 318 -6.95 12.79 -1.03
CA GLY A 318 -5.66 12.17 -0.72
C GLY A 318 -5.75 11.04 0.29
N VAL A 319 -6.74 11.07 1.19
CA VAL A 319 -6.98 10.00 2.17
C VAL A 319 -7.56 8.77 1.50
N TRP A 320 -8.55 8.95 0.62
CA TRP A 320 -9.13 7.86 -0.17
C TRP A 320 -8.10 7.21 -1.09
N PHE A 321 -7.31 8.03 -1.81
CA PHE A 321 -6.25 7.53 -2.67
C PHE A 321 -5.17 6.77 -1.90
N ALA A 322 -4.63 7.35 -0.81
CA ALA A 322 -3.60 6.69 -0.02
C ALA A 322 -4.11 5.38 0.60
N SER A 323 -5.38 5.35 1.03
CA SER A 323 -6.02 4.14 1.56
C SER A 323 -6.16 3.05 0.49
N ALA A 324 -6.67 3.40 -0.70
CA ALA A 324 -6.84 2.46 -1.81
C ALA A 324 -5.50 1.98 -2.39
N ALA A 325 -4.49 2.85 -2.50
CA ALA A 325 -3.17 2.48 -2.96
C ALA A 325 -2.43 1.58 -1.96
N THR A 326 -2.62 1.81 -0.65
CA THR A 326 -2.12 0.93 0.43
C THR A 326 -2.78 -0.44 0.37
N ALA A 327 -4.11 -0.48 0.19
CA ALA A 327 -4.87 -1.70 -0.01
C ALA A 327 -4.36 -2.49 -1.23
N TYR A 328 -4.21 -1.83 -2.37
CA TYR A 328 -3.70 -2.43 -3.61
C TYR A 328 -2.30 -3.04 -3.44
N GLY A 329 -1.37 -2.31 -2.82
CA GLY A 329 0.01 -2.77 -2.65
C GLY A 329 0.18 -3.92 -1.65
N THR A 330 -0.65 -3.96 -0.61
CA THR A 330 -0.56 -4.99 0.46
C THR A 330 -0.81 -6.41 -0.07
N SER A 331 -1.61 -6.58 -1.12
CA SER A 331 -1.99 -7.90 -1.64
C SER A 331 -1.02 -8.53 -2.64
N SER A 332 0.07 -7.85 -3.04
CA SER A 332 0.85 -8.26 -4.23
C SER A 332 2.25 -8.80 -3.93
N GLN A 333 2.98 -8.22 -2.98
CA GLN A 333 4.38 -8.58 -2.69
C GLN A 333 5.02 -7.74 -1.55
N THR A 334 4.39 -6.65 -1.11
CA THR A 334 4.96 -5.71 -0.13
C THR A 334 3.90 -5.27 0.87
N ILE A 335 4.16 -5.46 2.18
CA ILE A 335 3.32 -4.85 3.22
C ILE A 335 3.68 -3.36 3.26
N LEU A 336 2.78 -2.50 2.80
CA LEU A 336 2.93 -1.05 2.91
C LEU A 336 2.57 -0.61 4.32
N TRP A 337 3.50 -0.81 5.25
CA TRP A 337 3.31 -0.49 6.67
C TRP A 337 3.46 1.00 6.97
N ASN A 338 3.82 1.85 6.00
CA ASN A 338 4.02 3.28 6.26
C ASN A 338 2.73 4.07 6.41
N TYR A 339 1.62 3.66 5.78
CA TYR A 339 0.36 4.40 5.85
C TYR A 339 -0.70 3.59 6.59
N LYS A 340 -1.30 4.17 7.63
CA LYS A 340 -2.44 3.59 8.33
C LYS A 340 -3.72 4.02 7.62
N ILE A 341 -4.48 3.06 7.10
CA ILE A 341 -5.85 3.33 6.63
C ILE A 341 -6.66 3.83 7.84
N PRO A 342 -7.30 5.01 7.77
CA PRO A 342 -8.09 5.54 8.87
C PRO A 342 -9.19 4.58 9.33
N ASP A 343 -9.36 4.42 10.64
CA ASP A 343 -10.32 3.48 11.24
C ASP A 343 -11.77 3.81 10.82
N ASP A 344 -12.08 5.08 10.54
CA ASP A 344 -13.39 5.52 10.02
C ASP A 344 -13.68 4.92 8.64
N ILE A 345 -12.66 4.79 7.78
CA ILE A 345 -12.81 4.22 6.44
C ILE A 345 -12.91 2.70 6.52
N LEU A 346 -12.11 2.07 7.39
CA LEU A 346 -12.17 0.62 7.61
C LEU A 346 -13.53 0.20 8.19
N SER A 347 -13.99 0.87 9.25
CA SER A 347 -15.30 0.58 9.85
C SER A 347 -16.45 0.85 8.88
N PHE A 348 -16.33 1.86 8.02
CA PHE A 348 -17.29 2.11 6.94
C PHE A 348 -17.29 0.96 5.92
N SER A 349 -16.12 0.50 5.47
CA SER A 349 -16.00 -0.56 4.46
C SER A 349 -16.61 -1.90 4.88
N ARG A 350 -16.83 -2.14 6.19
CA ARG A 350 -17.46 -3.37 6.70
C ARG A 350 -18.95 -3.25 6.98
N LYS A 351 -19.50 -2.04 6.90
CA LYS A 351 -20.92 -1.84 7.17
C LYS A 351 -21.71 -2.19 5.91
N GLU A 352 -22.72 -3.03 6.09
CA GLU A 352 -23.78 -3.22 5.10
C GLU A 352 -24.55 -1.89 4.95
N THR A 353 -24.31 -1.18 3.86
CA THR A 353 -24.78 0.20 3.69
C THR A 353 -25.70 0.40 2.50
N VAL A 354 -25.62 -0.46 1.48
CA VAL A 354 -26.38 -0.31 0.23
C VAL A 354 -27.62 -1.21 0.26
N PRO A 355 -28.84 -0.63 0.19
CA PRO A 355 -30.08 -1.42 0.12
C PRO A 355 -30.20 -2.18 -1.21
N CYS A 356 -30.60 -3.44 -1.19
CA CYS A 356 -30.69 -4.27 -2.40
C CYS A 356 -31.74 -3.76 -3.40
N GLY A 357 -32.87 -3.22 -2.93
CA GLY A 357 -33.92 -2.68 -3.77
C GLY A 357 -33.49 -1.44 -4.56
N VAL A 358 -32.50 -0.70 -4.07
CA VAL A 358 -31.91 0.44 -4.79
C VAL A 358 -31.14 -0.04 -6.02
N LEU A 359 -30.36 -1.12 -5.89
CA LEU A 359 -29.61 -1.69 -7.01
C LEU A 359 -30.53 -2.20 -8.12
N VAL A 360 -31.70 -2.72 -7.74
CA VAL A 360 -32.75 -3.12 -8.69
C VAL A 360 -33.35 -1.90 -9.39
N LEU A 361 -33.67 -0.82 -8.66
CA LEU A 361 -34.19 0.40 -9.28
C LEU A 361 -33.18 1.08 -10.23
N LEU A 362 -31.88 0.93 -9.96
CA LEU A 362 -30.81 1.41 -10.84
C LEU A 362 -30.59 0.49 -12.07
N GLY A 363 -31.19 -0.69 -12.10
CA GLY A 363 -30.98 -1.70 -13.14
C GLY A 363 -29.59 -2.32 -13.11
N ILE A 364 -28.97 -2.40 -11.93
CA ILE A 364 -27.69 -3.06 -11.71
C ILE A 364 -27.91 -4.56 -11.45
N VAL A 365 -28.99 -4.90 -10.75
CA VAL A 365 -29.34 -6.27 -10.33
C VAL A 365 -30.78 -6.59 -10.74
N ASP A 366 -31.02 -7.82 -11.16
CA ASP A 366 -32.36 -8.30 -11.51
C ASP A 366 -33.18 -8.63 -10.25
N GLU A 367 -34.51 -8.39 -10.32
CA GLU A 367 -35.43 -8.64 -9.20
C GLU A 367 -35.37 -10.08 -8.66
N SER A 368 -35.00 -11.05 -9.51
CA SER A 368 -34.91 -12.48 -9.16
C SER A 368 -33.72 -12.83 -8.24
N GLU A 369 -32.67 -12.01 -8.25
CA GLU A 369 -31.46 -12.25 -7.45
C GLU A 369 -31.55 -11.58 -6.07
N THR A 370 -32.60 -10.77 -5.84
CA THR A 370 -32.83 -10.08 -4.57
C THR A 370 -33.89 -10.78 -3.70
N PRO A 371 -33.75 -10.74 -2.36
CA PRO A 371 -34.83 -11.11 -1.45
C PRO A 371 -36.11 -10.32 -1.73
N GLU A 372 -37.28 -10.84 -1.38
CA GLU A 372 -38.53 -10.10 -1.57
C GLU A 372 -38.54 -8.82 -0.71
N TRP A 373 -38.50 -7.66 -1.37
CA TRP A 373 -38.48 -6.35 -0.72
C TRP A 373 -39.62 -5.41 -1.18
N ALA A 374 -40.22 -5.66 -2.34
CA ALA A 374 -41.24 -4.80 -2.93
C ALA A 374 -42.65 -5.39 -2.81
N THR A 375 -43.64 -4.53 -2.55
CA THR A 375 -45.05 -4.93 -2.53
C THR A 375 -45.53 -5.24 -3.96
N LYS A 376 -45.94 -6.49 -4.21
CA LYS A 376 -46.47 -6.93 -5.51
C LYS A 376 -47.96 -6.57 -5.63
N TYR A 377 -48.32 -5.71 -6.60
CA TYR A 377 -49.72 -5.37 -6.90
C TYR A 377 -50.28 -6.29 -7.99
N GLN A 378 -51.38 -6.99 -7.71
CA GLN A 378 -52.14 -7.75 -8.71
C GLN A 378 -53.35 -6.95 -9.19
N ASP A 379 -53.13 -6.07 -10.17
CA ASP A 379 -54.19 -5.17 -10.69
C ASP A 379 -55.11 -5.79 -11.74
N TYR A 380 -54.84 -7.03 -12.16
CA TYR A 380 -55.58 -7.66 -13.25
C TYR A 380 -57.07 -7.83 -12.92
N GLY A 381 -57.41 -8.18 -11.67
CA GLY A 381 -58.80 -8.30 -11.24
C GLY A 381 -59.52 -6.95 -11.19
N ALA A 382 -58.93 -5.96 -10.53
CA ALA A 382 -59.54 -4.64 -10.36
C ALA A 382 -59.74 -3.90 -11.69
N SER A 383 -58.80 -4.03 -12.63
CA SER A 383 -58.91 -3.41 -13.96
C SER A 383 -59.99 -4.07 -14.83
N LEU A 384 -60.14 -5.40 -14.73
CA LEU A 384 -61.16 -6.17 -15.46
C LEU A 384 -62.56 -5.89 -14.91
N ASP A 385 -62.70 -5.77 -13.59
CA ASP A 385 -63.96 -5.38 -12.94
C ASP A 385 -64.39 -3.96 -13.32
N GLN A 386 -63.47 -3.00 -13.30
CA GLN A 386 -63.75 -1.62 -13.78
C GLN A 386 -64.14 -1.59 -15.26
N PHE A 387 -63.55 -2.44 -16.10
CA PHE A 387 -63.93 -2.53 -17.51
C PHE A 387 -65.32 -3.16 -17.70
N SER A 388 -65.64 -4.21 -16.94
CA SER A 388 -66.94 -4.88 -16.95
C SER A 388 -68.07 -3.96 -16.46
N GLN A 389 -67.84 -3.22 -15.37
CA GLN A 389 -68.78 -2.23 -14.85
C GLN A 389 -69.06 -1.13 -15.88
N ARG A 390 -68.01 -0.60 -16.52
CA ARG A 390 -68.16 0.42 -17.58
C ARG A 390 -68.97 -0.06 -18.77
N ASN A 391 -68.73 -1.29 -19.25
CA ASN A 391 -69.53 -1.85 -20.35
C ASN A 391 -71.00 -2.03 -19.98
N ARG A 392 -71.29 -2.36 -18.71
CA ARG A 392 -72.67 -2.50 -18.23
C ARG A 392 -73.37 -1.16 -18.12
N GLU A 393 -72.71 -0.14 -17.57
CA GLU A 393 -73.24 1.23 -17.48
C GLU A 393 -73.51 1.82 -18.86
N GLN A 394 -72.61 1.59 -19.82
CA GLN A 394 -72.78 2.06 -21.19
C GLN A 394 -73.99 1.39 -21.88
N ARG A 395 -74.20 0.09 -21.65
CA ARG A 395 -75.39 -0.62 -22.15
C ARG A 395 -76.68 -0.11 -21.53
N LEU A 396 -76.71 0.07 -20.21
CA LEU A 396 -77.88 0.60 -19.51
C LEU A 396 -78.23 2.03 -19.97
N ALA A 397 -77.22 2.87 -20.23
CA ALA A 397 -77.40 4.21 -20.77
C ALA A 397 -77.98 4.17 -22.20
N MET A 398 -77.44 3.31 -23.09
CA MET A 398 -77.96 3.13 -24.45
C MET A 398 -79.40 2.60 -24.47
N GLU A 399 -79.74 1.68 -23.56
CA GLU A 399 -81.12 1.18 -23.40
C GLU A 399 -82.08 2.27 -22.92
N ALA A 400 -81.65 3.13 -21.99
CA ALA A 400 -82.44 4.28 -21.54
C ALA A 400 -82.64 5.32 -22.65
N GLU A 401 -81.61 5.59 -23.46
CA GLU A 401 -81.66 6.50 -24.62
C GLU A 401 -82.61 6.00 -25.73
N SER A 402 -82.72 4.68 -25.91
CA SER A 402 -83.63 4.08 -26.89
C SER A 402 -85.12 4.32 -26.57
N ARG A 403 -85.46 4.52 -25.30
CA ARG A 403 -86.85 4.72 -24.82
C ARG A 403 -87.31 6.18 -24.87
N MET A 404 -86.42 7.13 -25.12
CA MET A 404 -86.73 8.58 -25.13
C MET A 404 -87.15 9.10 -26.51
N ALA A 405 -87.89 10.23 -26.51
CA ALA A 405 -88.33 10.92 -27.72
C ALA A 405 -87.14 11.53 -28.51
N PRO A 406 -87.24 11.71 -29.84
CA PRO A 406 -86.10 12.02 -30.72
C PRO A 406 -85.29 13.27 -30.32
N ALA A 407 -85.97 14.36 -29.94
CA ALA A 407 -85.32 15.60 -29.52
C ALA A 407 -84.63 15.50 -28.14
N GLN A 408 -85.16 14.67 -27.25
CA GLN A 408 -84.57 14.39 -25.93
C GLN A 408 -83.39 13.41 -26.03
N ARG A 409 -83.43 12.51 -27.03
CA ARG A 409 -82.35 11.58 -27.33
C ARG A 409 -81.07 12.30 -27.76
N GLU A 410 -81.16 13.32 -28.62
CA GLU A 410 -79.98 14.09 -29.04
C GLU A 410 -79.32 14.84 -27.88
N GLN A 411 -80.11 15.38 -26.95
CA GLN A 411 -79.58 16.02 -25.73
C GLN A 411 -78.93 15.00 -24.79
N ALA A 412 -79.57 13.85 -24.59
CA ALA A 412 -79.03 12.76 -23.75
C ALA A 412 -77.71 12.19 -24.31
N VAL A 413 -77.60 12.04 -25.63
CA VAL A 413 -76.36 11.59 -26.29
C VAL A 413 -75.24 12.62 -26.10
N ARG A 414 -75.53 13.92 -26.24
CA ARG A 414 -74.52 14.98 -25.99
C ARG A 414 -74.05 14.99 -24.54
N ASP A 415 -74.97 14.90 -23.58
CA ASP A 415 -74.63 14.82 -22.16
C ASP A 415 -73.85 13.54 -21.81
N ARG A 416 -74.17 12.39 -22.43
CA ARG A 416 -73.38 11.15 -22.29
C ARG A 416 -71.96 11.37 -22.79
N THR A 417 -71.79 11.90 -24.01
CA THR A 417 -70.46 12.13 -24.58
C THR A 417 -69.62 13.10 -23.74
N ARG A 418 -70.24 14.12 -23.14
CA ARG A 418 -69.57 15.03 -22.19
C ARG A 418 -69.14 14.29 -20.92
N LYS A 419 -70.05 13.52 -20.30
CA LYS A 419 -69.76 12.73 -19.09
C LYS A 419 -68.68 11.67 -19.32
N GLU A 420 -68.71 10.97 -20.45
CA GLU A 420 -67.69 9.98 -20.82
C GLU A 420 -66.30 10.63 -20.99
N MET A 421 -66.25 11.82 -21.61
CA MET A 421 -64.99 12.56 -21.79
C MET A 421 -64.45 13.07 -20.44
N GLU A 422 -65.30 13.61 -19.58
CA GLU A 422 -64.95 14.01 -18.21
C GLU A 422 -64.46 12.81 -17.38
N GLN A 423 -65.15 11.67 -17.44
CA GLN A 423 -64.75 10.44 -16.76
C GLN A 423 -63.41 9.92 -17.27
N ARG A 424 -63.15 9.89 -18.58
CA ARG A 424 -61.85 9.49 -19.13
C ARG A 424 -60.71 10.39 -18.65
N MET A 425 -60.96 11.69 -18.51
CA MET A 425 -59.97 12.64 -17.98
C MET A 425 -59.72 12.41 -16.48
N HIS A 426 -60.75 12.08 -15.69
CA HIS A 426 -60.60 11.72 -14.29
C HIS A 426 -59.85 10.40 -14.13
N ASP A 427 -60.23 9.36 -14.88
CA ASP A 427 -59.54 8.07 -14.91
C ASP A 427 -58.05 8.22 -15.27
N MET A 428 -57.73 9.07 -16.25
CA MET A 428 -56.35 9.34 -16.63
C MET A 428 -55.56 10.01 -15.50
N ARG A 429 -56.17 10.98 -14.80
CA ARG A 429 -55.55 11.64 -13.64
C ARG A 429 -55.38 10.69 -12.46
N ASP A 430 -56.36 9.85 -12.18
CA ASP A 430 -56.32 8.89 -11.07
C ASP A 430 -55.33 7.77 -11.36
N LYS A 431 -55.22 7.31 -12.61
CA LYS A 431 -54.15 6.40 -13.04
C LYS A 431 -52.77 7.02 -12.88
N MET A 432 -52.57 8.26 -13.36
CA MET A 432 -51.29 8.95 -13.15
C MET A 432 -50.96 9.13 -11.67
N ARG A 433 -51.96 9.45 -10.83
CA ARG A 433 -51.77 9.62 -9.39
C ARG A 433 -51.42 8.31 -8.71
N THR A 434 -52.11 7.21 -9.03
CA THR A 434 -51.85 5.89 -8.46
C THR A 434 -50.52 5.31 -8.94
N GLU A 435 -50.17 5.46 -10.21
CA GLU A 435 -48.86 5.11 -10.74
C GLU A 435 -47.74 5.90 -10.06
N GLN A 436 -47.92 7.21 -9.86
CA GLN A 436 -46.97 8.04 -9.14
C GLN A 436 -46.82 7.61 -7.68
N GLN A 437 -47.95 7.38 -6.98
CA GLN A 437 -47.93 6.87 -5.61
C GLN A 437 -47.23 5.51 -5.51
N ARG A 438 -47.44 4.61 -6.48
CA ARG A 438 -46.77 3.30 -6.52
C ARG A 438 -45.29 3.42 -6.80
N ARG A 439 -44.88 4.33 -7.69
CA ARG A 439 -43.46 4.62 -7.94
C ARG A 439 -42.80 5.19 -6.70
N ASP A 440 -43.45 6.13 -6.02
CA ASP A 440 -42.95 6.72 -4.79
C ASP A 440 -42.92 5.70 -3.64
N GLN A 441 -43.92 4.83 -3.53
CA GLN A 441 -43.96 3.74 -2.55
C GLN A 441 -42.85 2.72 -2.82
N ARG A 442 -42.68 2.29 -4.07
CA ARG A 442 -41.62 1.36 -4.47
C ARG A 442 -40.23 1.96 -4.23
N ALA A 443 -40.05 3.27 -4.47
CA ALA A 443 -38.82 3.96 -4.12
C ALA A 443 -38.58 3.97 -2.61
N MET A 444 -39.62 4.17 -1.80
CA MET A 444 -39.51 4.15 -0.33
C MET A 444 -39.21 2.74 0.21
N GLU A 445 -39.86 1.71 -0.33
CA GLU A 445 -39.60 0.31 0.00
C GLU A 445 -38.18 -0.10 -0.41
N ALA A 446 -37.69 0.38 -1.56
CA ALA A 446 -36.31 0.15 -2.00
C ALA A 446 -35.29 0.72 -1.00
N LEU A 447 -35.52 1.93 -0.48
CA LEU A 447 -34.64 2.56 0.51
C LEU A 447 -34.63 1.81 1.86
N GLN A 448 -35.74 1.14 2.21
CA GLN A 448 -35.89 0.37 3.45
C GLN A 448 -35.54 -1.11 3.27
N SER A 449 -35.16 -1.53 2.07
CA SER A 449 -34.82 -2.92 1.77
C SER A 449 -33.59 -3.40 2.57
N PRO A 450 -33.42 -4.73 2.71
CA PRO A 450 -32.24 -5.30 3.34
C PRO A 450 -30.96 -4.77 2.70
N ARG A 451 -29.98 -4.47 3.53
CA ARG A 451 -28.68 -3.98 3.08
C ARG A 451 -27.81 -5.16 2.70
N TRP A 452 -27.00 -4.97 1.67
CA TRP A 452 -26.06 -5.96 1.20
C TRP A 452 -24.63 -5.61 1.61
N ASP A 453 -23.84 -6.67 1.71
CA ASP A 453 -22.41 -6.60 1.93
C ASP A 453 -21.69 -5.96 0.74
N THR A 454 -20.67 -5.16 1.02
CA THR A 454 -19.93 -4.36 0.04
C THR A 454 -19.25 -5.23 -1.02
N LYS A 455 -18.77 -6.43 -0.66
CA LYS A 455 -18.22 -7.40 -1.62
C LYS A 455 -19.25 -7.88 -2.63
N LEU A 456 -20.45 -8.19 -2.15
CA LEU A 456 -21.53 -8.69 -3.00
C LEU A 456 -22.00 -7.59 -3.96
N VAL A 457 -22.14 -6.35 -3.47
CA VAL A 457 -22.47 -5.19 -4.30
C VAL A 457 -21.40 -4.96 -5.37
N ALA A 458 -20.12 -5.02 -5.01
CA ALA A 458 -19.01 -4.83 -5.94
C ALA A 458 -19.00 -5.88 -7.07
N ASN A 459 -19.33 -7.15 -6.79
CA ASN A 459 -19.41 -8.20 -7.80
C ASN A 459 -20.53 -7.93 -8.82
N HIS A 460 -21.72 -7.52 -8.36
CA HIS A 460 -22.81 -7.16 -9.26
C HIS A 460 -22.50 -5.88 -10.07
N CYS A 461 -21.89 -4.87 -9.44
CA CYS A 461 -21.41 -3.68 -10.12
C CYS A 461 -20.35 -4.01 -11.19
N LEU A 462 -19.44 -4.95 -10.93
CA LEU A 462 -18.45 -5.41 -11.88
C LEU A 462 -19.12 -6.08 -13.10
N SER A 463 -20.05 -7.00 -12.86
CA SER A 463 -20.83 -7.64 -13.93
C SER A 463 -21.62 -6.62 -14.76
N TRP A 464 -22.16 -5.60 -14.11
CA TRP A 464 -22.86 -4.51 -14.80
C TRP A 464 -21.91 -3.64 -15.65
N LEU A 465 -20.72 -3.33 -15.13
CA LEU A 465 -19.70 -2.59 -15.88
C LEU A 465 -19.17 -3.38 -17.09
N GLN A 466 -19.01 -4.70 -16.95
CA GLN A 466 -18.61 -5.60 -18.03
C GLN A 466 -19.70 -5.71 -19.11
N SER A 467 -20.97 -5.83 -18.73
CA SER A 467 -22.08 -5.90 -19.70
C SER A 467 -22.22 -4.61 -20.54
N ARG A 468 -21.80 -3.46 -20.00
CA ARG A 468 -21.73 -2.18 -20.71
C ARG A 468 -20.45 -1.96 -21.54
N LYS A 469 -19.53 -2.95 -21.57
CA LYS A 469 -18.23 -2.88 -22.27
C LYS A 469 -17.34 -1.72 -21.82
N LEU A 470 -17.47 -1.27 -20.57
CA LEU A 470 -16.56 -0.27 -20.00
C LEU A 470 -15.22 -0.90 -19.58
N TRP A 471 -15.23 -2.19 -19.24
CA TRP A 471 -14.06 -2.99 -18.90
C TRP A 471 -14.13 -4.35 -19.59
N ASP A 472 -12.96 -4.95 -19.88
CA ASP A 472 -12.87 -6.29 -20.44
C ASP A 472 -13.36 -7.36 -19.44
N GLU A 473 -14.05 -8.39 -19.95
CA GLU A 473 -14.63 -9.49 -19.16
C GLU A 473 -13.59 -10.31 -18.37
N ASN A 474 -12.32 -10.25 -18.78
CA ASN A 474 -11.23 -11.02 -18.16
C ASN A 474 -10.50 -10.30 -17.02
N LEU A 475 -10.85 -9.04 -16.72
CA LEU A 475 -10.16 -8.25 -15.71
C LEU A 475 -10.65 -8.58 -14.29
N THR A 476 -9.71 -8.76 -13.38
CA THR A 476 -10.02 -8.95 -11.95
C THR A 476 -10.26 -7.61 -11.26
N VAL A 477 -11.02 -7.59 -10.15
CA VAL A 477 -11.28 -6.37 -9.33
C VAL A 477 -9.99 -5.62 -9.02
N LYS A 478 -8.93 -6.33 -8.67
CA LYS A 478 -7.62 -5.76 -8.36
C LYS A 478 -6.99 -5.05 -9.55
N GLU A 479 -7.05 -5.63 -10.75
CA GLU A 479 -6.50 -5.01 -11.96
C GLU A 479 -7.27 -3.74 -12.34
N ILE A 480 -8.61 -3.78 -12.25
CA ILE A 480 -9.48 -2.62 -12.51
C ILE A 480 -9.16 -1.49 -11.53
N VAL A 481 -9.03 -1.79 -10.22
CA VAL A 481 -8.66 -0.75 -9.24
C VAL A 481 -7.25 -0.23 -9.48
N GLY A 482 -6.31 -1.06 -9.94
CA GLY A 482 -4.98 -0.61 -10.37
C GLY A 482 -5.05 0.43 -11.49
N PHE A 483 -5.90 0.21 -12.50
CA PHE A 483 -6.16 1.16 -13.59
C PHE A 483 -6.90 2.41 -13.12
N MET A 484 -7.84 2.27 -12.19
CA MET A 484 -8.52 3.42 -11.58
C MET A 484 -7.55 4.30 -10.80
N LEU A 485 -6.67 3.72 -9.98
CA LEU A 485 -5.63 4.45 -9.25
C LEU A 485 -4.67 5.16 -10.22
N HIS A 486 -4.28 4.50 -11.31
CA HIS A 486 -3.48 5.11 -12.37
C HIS A 486 -4.19 6.33 -12.97
N ARG A 487 -5.50 6.22 -13.26
CA ARG A 487 -6.32 7.34 -13.75
C ARG A 487 -6.45 8.46 -12.71
N MET A 488 -6.61 8.14 -11.42
CA MET A 488 -6.69 9.14 -10.35
C MET A 488 -5.43 10.01 -10.26
N VAL A 489 -4.25 9.43 -10.49
CA VAL A 489 -2.99 10.19 -10.49
C VAL A 489 -2.96 11.22 -11.61
N ARG A 490 -3.59 10.94 -12.75
CA ARG A 490 -3.51 11.78 -13.96
C ARG A 490 -4.66 12.76 -14.10
N ASP A 491 -5.84 12.36 -13.66
CA ASP A 491 -7.07 13.12 -13.80
C ASP A 491 -7.60 13.53 -12.42
N GLY A 492 -7.42 14.81 -12.10
CA GLY A 492 -7.89 15.40 -10.85
C GLY A 492 -9.40 15.62 -10.79
N GLU A 493 -10.06 15.77 -11.93
CA GLU A 493 -11.52 15.92 -12.00
C GLU A 493 -12.20 14.58 -11.74
N TYR A 494 -11.73 13.52 -12.42
CA TYR A 494 -12.16 12.15 -12.16
C TYR A 494 -11.98 11.77 -10.68
N THR A 495 -10.80 12.07 -10.12
CA THR A 495 -10.51 11.86 -8.70
C THR A 495 -11.51 12.56 -7.80
N SER A 496 -11.81 13.83 -8.08
CA SER A 496 -12.72 14.63 -7.26
C SER A 496 -14.15 14.11 -7.32
N ASN A 497 -14.62 13.70 -8.50
CA ASN A 497 -15.95 13.11 -8.69
C ASN A 497 -16.07 11.77 -7.95
N LEU A 498 -15.06 10.90 -8.06
CA LEU A 498 -15.02 9.61 -7.36
C LEU A 498 -14.98 9.80 -5.84
N CYS A 499 -14.13 10.69 -5.33
CA CYS A 499 -14.01 10.95 -3.89
C CYS A 499 -15.25 11.64 -3.32
N SER A 500 -15.88 12.54 -4.08
CA SER A 500 -17.16 13.14 -3.68
C SER A 500 -18.27 12.10 -3.57
N MET A 501 -18.29 11.09 -4.47
CA MET A 501 -19.23 9.98 -4.38
C MET A 501 -18.94 9.11 -3.14
N LEU A 502 -17.67 8.80 -2.87
CA LEU A 502 -17.25 8.06 -1.66
C LEU A 502 -17.60 8.81 -0.36
N ASP A 503 -17.42 10.12 -0.32
CA ASP A 503 -17.79 10.94 0.84
C ASP A 503 -19.31 11.00 1.03
N THR A 504 -20.08 11.10 -0.06
CA THR A 504 -21.55 11.07 0.00
C THR A 504 -22.04 9.71 0.50
N TRP A 505 -21.41 8.62 0.03
CA TRP A 505 -21.68 7.27 0.51
C TRP A 505 -21.36 7.15 1.99
N LYS A 506 -20.15 7.53 2.41
CA LYS A 506 -19.76 7.51 3.82
C LYS A 506 -20.73 8.31 4.69
N ALA A 507 -21.13 9.51 4.24
CA ALA A 507 -22.07 10.35 4.97
C ALA A 507 -23.44 9.69 5.20
N TRP A 508 -24.01 9.02 4.19
CA TRP A 508 -25.28 8.32 4.38
C TRP A 508 -25.13 7.07 5.24
N ALA A 509 -23.98 6.41 5.19
CA ALA A 509 -23.70 5.25 6.02
C ALA A 509 -23.62 5.63 7.50
N ASP A 510 -23.00 6.77 7.81
CA ASP A 510 -22.91 7.29 9.17
C ASP A 510 -24.24 7.86 9.67
N MET A 511 -25.07 8.42 8.78
CA MET A 511 -26.44 8.85 9.11
C MET A 511 -27.44 7.68 9.27
N GLY A 512 -27.00 6.44 9.08
CA GLY A 512 -27.80 5.25 9.31
C GLY A 512 -28.72 4.84 8.16
N GLY A 513 -28.50 5.35 6.94
CA GLY A 513 -29.23 4.93 5.74
C GLY A 513 -29.27 5.97 4.62
N MET A 514 -29.59 5.52 3.41
CA MET A 514 -29.63 6.34 2.20
C MET A 514 -30.93 7.16 2.09
N LYS A 515 -30.85 8.45 1.75
CA LYS A 515 -32.01 9.33 1.53
C LYS A 515 -32.43 9.36 0.05
N LYS A 516 -33.61 9.94 -0.24
CA LYS A 516 -34.10 10.13 -1.61
C LYS A 516 -33.19 11.04 -2.44
N SER A 517 -32.56 12.06 -1.83
CA SER A 517 -31.56 12.92 -2.48
C SER A 517 -30.33 12.12 -2.92
N ASP A 518 -29.89 11.20 -2.06
CA ASP A 518 -28.70 10.42 -2.27
C ASP A 518 -28.92 9.39 -3.38
N PHE A 519 -30.12 8.79 -3.42
CA PHE A 519 -30.55 7.95 -4.53
C PHE A 519 -30.50 8.68 -5.88
N GLN A 520 -30.96 9.94 -5.94
CA GLN A 520 -30.93 10.74 -7.16
C GLN A 520 -29.48 11.02 -7.60
N ALA A 521 -28.59 11.35 -6.66
CA ALA A 521 -27.17 11.57 -6.96
C ALA A 521 -26.49 10.31 -7.52
N VAL A 522 -26.83 9.12 -7.00
CA VAL A 522 -26.35 7.84 -7.53
C VAL A 522 -26.96 7.53 -8.90
N GLN A 523 -28.24 7.87 -9.10
CA GLN A 523 -28.92 7.68 -10.38
C GLN A 523 -28.30 8.52 -11.50
N GLU A 524 -27.85 9.74 -11.18
CA GLU A 524 -27.14 10.61 -12.14
C GLU A 524 -25.75 10.09 -12.49
N ASN A 525 -25.04 9.47 -11.53
CA ASN A 525 -23.64 9.05 -11.67
C ASN A 525 -23.42 7.54 -11.40
N GLN A 526 -24.19 6.69 -12.08
CA GLN A 526 -24.16 5.23 -11.88
C GLN A 526 -22.77 4.60 -12.12
N THR A 527 -22.03 5.10 -13.11
CA THR A 527 -20.69 4.59 -13.43
C THR A 527 -19.68 4.87 -12.33
N VAL A 528 -19.68 6.10 -11.80
CA VAL A 528 -18.81 6.52 -10.69
C VAL A 528 -19.15 5.76 -9.41
N PHE A 529 -20.44 5.49 -9.16
CA PHE A 529 -20.87 4.66 -8.04
C PHE A 529 -20.37 3.22 -8.18
N ALA A 530 -20.51 2.60 -9.35
CA ALA A 530 -19.99 1.26 -9.59
C ALA A 530 -18.47 1.18 -9.39
N GLU A 531 -17.72 2.16 -9.91
CA GLU A 531 -16.27 2.26 -9.67
C GLU A 531 -15.93 2.44 -8.19
N ALA A 532 -16.66 3.30 -7.46
CA ALA A 532 -16.49 3.48 -6.02
C ALA A 532 -16.71 2.19 -5.22
N THR A 533 -17.67 1.35 -5.63
CA THR A 533 -17.92 0.05 -4.97
C THR A 533 -16.74 -0.92 -5.11
N LEU A 534 -16.05 -0.92 -6.26
CA LEU A 534 -14.86 -1.75 -6.47
C LEU A 534 -13.69 -1.31 -5.58
N LEU A 535 -13.51 0.00 -5.41
CA LEU A 535 -12.46 0.57 -4.56
C LEU A 535 -12.69 0.23 -3.08
N ILE A 536 -13.94 0.30 -2.61
CA ILE A 536 -14.27 -0.07 -1.23
C ILE A 536 -14.12 -1.58 -1.00
N ALA A 537 -14.54 -2.43 -1.94
CA ALA A 537 -14.36 -3.87 -1.81
C ALA A 537 -12.88 -4.27 -1.70
N LEU A 538 -11.98 -3.60 -2.44
CA LEU A 538 -10.54 -3.81 -2.28
C LEU A 538 -10.04 -3.40 -0.89
N ILE A 539 -10.52 -2.26 -0.36
CA ILE A 539 -10.18 -1.81 1.00
C ILE A 539 -10.70 -2.82 2.02
N GLU A 540 -11.91 -3.32 1.86
CA GLU A 540 -12.52 -4.32 2.74
C GLU A 540 -11.74 -5.65 2.74
N ASP A 541 -11.40 -6.19 1.58
CA ASP A 541 -10.59 -7.40 1.42
C ASP A 541 -9.22 -7.27 2.08
N THR A 542 -8.63 -6.08 1.99
CA THR A 542 -7.37 -5.80 2.66
C THR A 542 -7.58 -5.58 4.14
N SER A 543 -8.74 -5.10 4.59
CA SER A 543 -9.06 -5.00 6.00
C SER A 543 -9.13 -6.38 6.64
N ASP A 544 -9.71 -7.39 5.98
CA ASP A 544 -9.73 -8.77 6.49
C ASP A 544 -8.31 -9.38 6.59
N ALA A 545 -7.42 -8.98 5.67
CA ALA A 545 -6.01 -9.39 5.67
C ALA A 545 -5.11 -8.56 6.62
N LEU A 546 -5.46 -7.29 6.87
CA LEU A 546 -4.76 -6.33 7.73
C LEU A 546 -5.32 -6.28 9.16
N GLU A 547 -6.47 -6.91 9.42
CA GLU A 547 -7.06 -6.98 10.76
C GLU A 547 -6.15 -7.75 11.71
N GLY A 548 -5.33 -6.97 12.39
CA GLY A 548 -4.97 -7.24 13.77
C GLY A 548 -3.63 -7.93 13.96
N THR A 549 -2.54 -7.21 13.69
CA THR A 549 -1.45 -6.95 14.66
C THR A 549 -0.26 -6.37 13.92
N LEU A 550 0.22 -6.99 12.85
CA LEU A 550 1.58 -6.74 12.40
C LEU A 550 1.86 -5.32 11.91
N ALA A 551 1.08 -4.78 10.96
CA ALA A 551 1.33 -3.43 10.45
C ALA A 551 1.15 -2.34 11.53
N MET A 552 0.12 -2.49 12.36
CA MET A 552 -0.14 -1.60 13.51
C MET A 552 0.94 -1.69 14.57
N ASP A 553 1.39 -2.91 14.90
CA ASP A 553 2.41 -3.17 15.91
C ASP A 553 3.76 -2.67 15.44
N LEU A 554 4.06 -2.82 14.15
CA LEU A 554 5.26 -2.32 13.52
C LEU A 554 5.28 -0.79 13.48
N GLN A 555 4.20 -0.13 13.05
CA GLN A 555 4.08 1.32 13.09
C GLN A 555 4.24 1.89 14.51
N GLU A 556 3.55 1.30 15.48
CA GLU A 556 3.59 1.77 16.87
C GLU A 556 4.97 1.55 17.49
N CYS A 557 5.60 0.39 17.24
CA CYS A 557 6.97 0.14 17.69
C CYS A 557 7.97 1.11 17.06
N LEU A 558 7.87 1.39 15.76
CA LEU A 558 8.73 2.36 15.07
C LEU A 558 8.50 3.79 15.56
N ARG A 559 7.27 4.14 15.92
CA ARG A 559 6.92 5.44 16.50
C ARG A 559 7.53 5.63 17.89
N ILE A 560 7.48 4.59 18.72
CA ILE A 560 8.06 4.59 20.08
C ILE A 560 9.59 4.58 20.01
N TRP A 561 10.16 3.69 19.20
CA TRP A 561 11.59 3.43 19.11
C TRP A 561 12.20 4.06 17.85
N ARG A 562 12.40 5.38 17.84
CA ARG A 562 13.04 6.05 16.67
C ARG A 562 14.47 5.60 16.43
N LYS A 563 15.22 5.34 17.51
CA LYS A 563 16.63 4.96 17.49
C LYS A 563 16.84 3.70 18.32
N VAL A 564 17.59 2.77 17.74
CA VAL A 564 17.88 1.47 18.34
C VAL A 564 19.38 1.19 18.32
N ARG A 565 19.81 0.26 19.17
CA ARG A 565 21.18 -0.22 19.25
C ARG A 565 21.28 -1.54 18.51
N LEU A 566 22.21 -1.64 17.56
CA LEU A 566 22.43 -2.84 16.78
C LEU A 566 23.81 -3.45 17.13
N GLY A 567 23.87 -4.70 17.56
CA GLY A 567 25.12 -5.34 18.01
C GLY A 567 25.03 -6.83 18.25
#